data_AF-A0A6F8Y1K7-F1
#
_entry.id   AF-A0A6F8Y1K7-F1
#
_cell.length_a   1.000
_cell.length_b   1.000
_cell.length_c   1.000
_cell.angle_alpha   90.00
_cell.angle_beta   90.00
_cell.angle_gamma   90.00
#
_symmetry.space_group_name_H-M   'P 1'
#
loop_
_entity.id
_entity.type
_entity.pdbx_description
1 polymer ?
#
loop_
_entity_poly.entity_id
_entity_poly.type
_entity_poly.pdbx_seq_one_letter_code
_entity_poly.pdbx_strand_id
1 'polypeptide(L)'
;MLEPGMLLLADRNFYGWRDWCAATDTGADVLWRAGGAGGAIALPVVQDLPDGSYLTVVYASRTRPSERDRILALARDPATRADIDPHRARIARVVSYQVTDRADNDEPISLLTSILDPADAPAAVLAEAYHQRWDHETSNGQLKTHLRGPGRVLRSKSPAMVTQEIYGYLLTHYAISALICQAATEADIDPDQVKFHRTVRILRRRVQDPTAFSP
;
A
#
# COMPACT_ATOMS: atom_id res chain seq x y z
N MET A 1 4.58 15.69 -3.38
CA MET A 1 5.63 15.68 -2.32
C MET A 1 4.99 15.05 -1.09
N LEU A 2 5.74 14.30 -0.29
CA LEU A 2 5.26 13.75 0.98
C LEU A 2 5.53 14.78 2.08
N GLU A 3 4.62 14.89 3.05
CA GLU A 3 4.64 15.92 4.08
C GLU A 3 4.20 15.34 5.43
N PRO A 4 4.54 16.00 6.56
CA PRO A 4 4.05 15.60 7.88
C PRO A 4 2.53 15.48 7.94
N GLY A 5 2.04 14.45 8.60
CA GLY A 5 0.61 14.12 8.68
C GLY A 5 0.08 13.26 7.53
N MET A 6 0.91 12.94 6.53
CA MET A 6 0.58 11.94 5.50
C MET A 6 0.99 10.53 5.95
N LEU A 7 0.18 9.53 5.60
CA LEU A 7 0.53 8.11 5.71
C LEU A 7 0.71 7.52 4.31
N LEU A 8 1.91 7.02 4.00
CA LEU A 8 2.22 6.37 2.73
C LEU A 8 2.09 4.86 2.84
N LEU A 9 1.11 4.30 2.13
CA LEU A 9 0.88 2.86 2.08
C LEU A 9 1.54 2.24 0.83
N ALA A 10 2.18 1.07 0.98
CA ALA A 10 2.81 0.36 -0.14
C ALA A 10 2.70 -1.16 -0.01
N ASP A 11 2.55 -1.87 -1.15
CA ASP A 11 2.45 -3.33 -1.16
C ASP A 11 3.82 -4.03 -1.07
N ARG A 12 3.78 -5.37 -1.06
CA ARG A 12 4.96 -6.23 -1.17
C ARG A 12 5.85 -5.81 -2.35
N ASN A 13 7.16 -5.95 -2.18
CA ASN A 13 8.23 -5.54 -3.10
C ASN A 13 8.52 -4.03 -3.20
N PHE A 14 7.77 -3.15 -2.54
CA PHE A 14 8.12 -1.72 -2.50
C PHE A 14 9.10 -1.36 -1.39
N TYR A 15 9.29 -2.24 -0.42
CA TYR A 15 10.28 -2.01 0.63
C TYR A 15 11.71 -2.00 0.06
N GLY A 16 12.38 -0.87 0.25
CA GLY A 16 13.82 -0.73 0.12
C GLY A 16 14.30 0.32 1.13
N TRP A 17 15.47 0.10 1.74
CA TRP A 17 16.03 1.00 2.76
C TRP A 17 16.05 2.47 2.31
N ARG A 18 16.48 2.72 1.08
CA ARG A 18 16.57 4.07 0.53
C ARG A 18 15.19 4.72 0.41
N ASP A 19 14.20 3.97 -0.07
CA ASP A 19 12.86 4.51 -0.29
C ASP A 19 12.12 4.70 1.06
N TRP A 20 12.36 3.79 2.02
CA TRP A 20 11.89 3.93 3.41
C TRP A 20 12.42 5.22 4.04
N CYS A 21 13.74 5.46 3.93
CA CYS A 21 14.34 6.70 4.41
C CYS A 21 13.79 7.91 3.66
N ALA A 22 13.72 7.87 2.33
CA ALA A 22 13.21 8.98 1.53
C ALA A 22 11.77 9.38 1.90
N ALA A 23 10.90 8.42 2.22
CA ALA A 23 9.56 8.70 2.71
C ALA A 23 9.58 9.28 4.13
N THR A 24 10.21 8.58 5.07
CA THR A 24 10.20 8.98 6.50
C THR A 24 11.00 10.26 6.79
N ASP A 25 12.02 10.58 5.99
CA ASP A 25 12.80 11.83 6.08
C ASP A 25 11.98 13.07 5.69
N THR A 26 10.83 12.89 5.00
CA THR A 26 9.89 13.99 4.75
C THR A 26 9.02 14.33 5.96
N GLY A 27 9.07 13.51 7.02
CA GLY A 27 8.16 13.58 8.15
C GLY A 27 6.82 12.88 7.92
N ALA A 28 6.59 12.32 6.74
CA ALA A 28 5.46 11.44 6.49
C ALA A 28 5.66 10.07 7.16
N ASP A 29 4.56 9.48 7.60
CA ASP A 29 4.54 8.12 8.10
C ASP A 29 4.39 7.10 6.97
N VAL A 30 4.78 5.87 7.24
CA VAL A 30 4.70 4.76 6.29
C VAL A 30 3.95 3.58 6.87
N LEU A 31 3.24 2.83 6.02
CA LEU A 31 2.61 1.54 6.34
C LEU A 31 2.77 0.58 5.16
N TRP A 32 3.85 -0.19 5.16
CA TRP A 32 4.28 -0.98 4.02
C TRP A 32 4.19 -2.46 4.31
N ARG A 33 3.64 -3.25 3.39
CA ARG A 33 3.62 -4.70 3.55
C ARG A 33 5.03 -5.28 3.43
N ALA A 34 5.44 -5.98 4.47
CA ALA A 34 6.69 -6.72 4.50
C ALA A 34 6.60 -7.99 3.63
N GLY A 35 7.76 -8.38 3.08
CA GLY A 35 7.88 -9.56 2.22
C GLY A 35 7.73 -9.24 0.72
N GLY A 36 8.27 -10.12 -0.12
CA GLY A 36 8.33 -9.96 -1.57
C GLY A 36 8.98 -11.15 -2.27
N ALA A 37 8.90 -11.20 -3.61
CA ALA A 37 9.44 -12.28 -4.43
C ALA A 37 10.98 -12.43 -4.38
N GLY A 38 11.66 -11.47 -3.72
CA GLY A 38 13.11 -11.45 -3.51
C GLY A 38 13.59 -11.93 -2.14
N GLY A 39 12.71 -12.53 -1.33
CA GLY A 39 13.03 -13.10 -0.01
C GLY A 39 12.46 -12.31 1.17
N ALA A 40 12.32 -12.99 2.31
CA ALA A 40 11.82 -12.39 3.54
C ALA A 40 12.81 -11.34 4.08
N ILE A 41 12.31 -10.13 4.32
CA ILE A 41 13.04 -9.15 5.13
C ILE A 41 13.13 -9.73 6.54
N ALA A 42 14.33 -9.79 7.10
CA ALA A 42 14.49 -10.17 8.50
C ALA A 42 13.92 -9.05 9.38
N LEU A 43 12.89 -9.38 10.16
CA LEU A 43 12.23 -8.49 11.11
C LEU A 43 12.47 -9.02 12.53
N PRO A 44 13.65 -8.77 13.12
CA PRO A 44 13.92 -9.24 14.48
C PRO A 44 12.99 -8.53 15.47
N VAL A 45 12.45 -9.29 16.42
CA VAL A 45 11.68 -8.71 17.53
C VAL A 45 12.63 -7.96 18.46
N VAL A 46 12.36 -6.68 18.65
CA VAL A 46 13.03 -5.80 19.60
C VAL A 46 12.25 -5.73 20.90
N GLN A 47 10.94 -5.53 20.82
CA GLN A 47 10.05 -5.37 21.97
C GLN A 47 8.60 -5.64 21.56
N ASP A 48 7.90 -6.51 22.28
CA ASP A 48 6.46 -6.71 22.12
C ASP A 48 5.66 -5.52 22.68
N LEU A 49 4.54 -5.21 22.04
CA LEU A 49 3.65 -4.10 22.42
C LEU A 49 2.27 -4.63 22.87
N PRO A 50 1.52 -3.88 23.70
CA PRO A 50 0.28 -4.35 24.31
C PRO A 50 -0.84 -4.71 23.34
N ASP A 51 -0.82 -4.19 22.11
CA ASP A 51 -1.83 -4.45 21.09
C ASP A 51 -1.48 -5.61 20.14
N GLY A 52 -0.48 -6.42 20.52
CA GLY A 52 -0.04 -7.60 19.76
C GLY A 52 0.92 -7.31 18.61
N SER A 53 1.24 -6.03 18.37
CA SER A 53 2.34 -5.63 17.48
C SER A 53 3.69 -5.70 18.19
N TYR A 54 4.79 -5.52 17.46
CA TYR A 54 6.13 -5.46 18.05
C TYR A 54 7.03 -4.44 17.36
N LEU A 55 7.96 -3.85 18.10
CA LEU A 55 9.04 -3.04 17.54
C LEU A 55 10.09 -3.95 16.90
N THR A 56 10.64 -3.48 15.78
CA THR A 56 11.71 -4.13 15.02
C THR A 56 12.76 -3.10 14.60
N VAL A 57 13.84 -3.59 13.97
CA VAL A 57 14.85 -2.74 13.33
C VAL A 57 14.88 -3.00 11.84
N VAL A 58 14.80 -1.92 11.06
CA VAL A 58 15.16 -1.93 9.65
C VAL A 58 16.59 -1.46 9.47
N TYR A 59 17.36 -2.17 8.65
CA TYR A 59 18.78 -1.93 8.45
C TYR A 59 19.08 -1.31 7.09
N ALA A 60 20.14 -0.51 7.05
CA ALA A 60 20.77 -0.09 5.82
C ALA A 60 21.12 -1.29 4.92
N SER A 61 21.08 -1.06 3.62
CA SER A 61 21.47 -2.07 2.65
C SER A 61 22.91 -2.53 2.91
N ARG A 62 23.15 -3.85 2.83
CA ARG A 62 24.48 -4.46 3.01
C ARG A 62 25.10 -4.29 4.42
N THR A 63 24.30 -3.99 5.45
CA THR A 63 24.77 -4.02 6.85
C THR A 63 25.26 -5.42 7.22
N ARG A 64 26.51 -5.50 7.68
CA ARG A 64 27.21 -6.75 8.05
C ARG A 64 26.52 -7.42 9.25
N PRO A 65 26.55 -8.77 9.37
CA PRO A 65 25.93 -9.48 10.49
C PRO A 65 26.34 -8.96 11.88
N SER A 66 27.65 -8.79 12.14
CA SER A 66 28.15 -8.29 13.42
C SER A 66 27.65 -6.88 13.77
N GLU A 67 27.43 -6.05 12.75
CA GLU A 67 26.86 -4.71 12.94
C GLU A 67 25.35 -4.78 13.23
N ARG A 68 24.63 -5.71 12.59
CA ARG A 68 23.22 -5.96 12.90
C ARG A 68 23.06 -6.41 14.35
N ASP A 69 23.92 -7.31 14.82
CA ASP A 69 23.87 -7.81 16.20
C ASP A 69 24.10 -6.68 17.22
N ARG A 70 25.08 -5.80 16.94
CA ARG A 70 25.34 -4.61 17.77
C ARG A 70 24.15 -3.66 17.79
N ILE A 71 23.59 -3.33 16.64
CA ILE A 71 22.42 -2.45 16.53
C ILE A 71 21.21 -3.08 17.24
N LEU A 72 21.00 -4.39 17.09
CA LEU A 72 19.90 -5.09 17.74
C LEU A 72 20.03 -5.09 19.26
N ALA A 73 21.25 -5.21 19.79
CA ALA A 73 21.51 -5.08 21.21
C ALA A 73 21.15 -3.68 21.74
N LEU A 74 21.52 -2.62 21.00
CA LEU A 74 21.13 -1.24 21.34
C LEU A 74 19.61 -1.04 21.25
N ALA A 75 18.96 -1.59 20.22
CA ALA A 75 17.52 -1.43 20.02
C ALA A 75 16.68 -2.04 21.15
N ARG A 76 17.14 -3.17 21.72
CA ARG A 76 16.45 -3.90 22.79
C ARG A 76 16.47 -3.18 24.13
N ASP A 77 17.44 -2.30 24.36
CA ASP A 77 17.51 -1.48 25.56
C ASP A 77 16.90 -0.09 25.28
N PRO A 78 15.75 0.26 25.90
CA PRO A 78 15.13 1.57 25.74
C PRO A 78 16.07 2.75 26.04
N ALA A 79 17.06 2.58 26.94
CA ALA A 79 18.00 3.63 27.32
C ALA A 79 19.04 3.94 26.22
N THR A 80 19.35 2.97 25.36
CA THR A 80 20.37 3.11 24.31
C THR A 80 19.79 3.12 22.89
N ARG A 81 18.48 2.93 22.76
CA ARG A 81 17.76 2.94 21.47
C ARG A 81 17.94 4.25 20.69
N ALA A 82 18.07 5.38 21.39
CA ALA A 82 18.30 6.69 20.78
C ALA A 82 19.72 6.84 20.19
N ASP A 83 20.66 5.97 20.56
CA ASP A 83 22.05 6.02 20.10
C ASP A 83 22.24 5.35 18.72
N ILE A 84 21.19 4.76 18.16
CA ILE A 84 21.23 4.11 16.85
C ILE A 84 21.38 5.19 15.77
N ASP A 85 22.44 5.10 14.97
CA ASP A 85 22.65 5.98 13.81
C ASP A 85 21.48 5.80 12.80
N PRO A 86 20.67 6.84 12.54
CA PRO A 86 19.50 6.76 11.66
C PRO A 86 19.85 6.49 10.19
N HIS A 87 21.12 6.65 9.80
CA HIS A 87 21.63 6.28 8.48
C HIS A 87 22.06 4.80 8.38
N ARG A 88 22.15 4.10 9.51
CA ARG A 88 22.52 2.67 9.60
C ARG A 88 21.34 1.77 9.88
N ALA A 89 20.42 2.24 10.70
CA ALA A 89 19.21 1.52 11.06
C ALA A 89 18.12 2.48 11.56
N ARG A 90 16.86 2.06 11.47
CA ARG A 90 15.73 2.76 12.08
C ARG A 90 14.87 1.77 12.85
N ILE A 91 14.33 2.23 13.97
CA ILE A 91 13.26 1.50 14.64
C ILE A 91 11.99 1.62 13.79
N ALA A 92 11.30 0.50 13.67
CA ALA A 92 10.01 0.42 13.02
C ALA A 92 9.11 -0.47 13.88
N ARG A 93 7.84 -0.55 13.52
CA ARG A 93 6.87 -1.41 14.18
C ARG A 93 6.24 -2.36 13.19
N VAL A 94 6.03 -3.61 13.60
CA VAL A 94 5.39 -4.65 12.80
C VAL A 94 4.02 -4.93 13.35
N VAL A 95 3.02 -4.86 12.47
CA VAL A 95 1.63 -5.24 12.70
C VAL A 95 1.31 -6.44 11.83
N SER A 96 0.87 -7.54 12.42
CA SER A 96 0.50 -8.75 11.68
C SER A 96 -1.00 -9.02 11.79
N TYR A 97 -1.63 -9.37 10.68
CA TYR A 97 -3.04 -9.76 10.65
C TYR A 97 -3.30 -10.87 9.62
N GLN A 98 -4.33 -11.68 9.86
CA GLN A 98 -4.75 -12.76 8.97
C GLN A 98 -6.00 -12.33 8.18
N VAL A 99 -6.05 -12.75 6.92
CA VAL A 99 -7.24 -12.58 6.07
C VAL A 99 -7.94 -13.93 5.98
N THR A 100 -9.08 -14.06 6.66
CA THR A 100 -9.80 -15.33 6.82
C THR A 100 -10.51 -15.81 5.55
N ASP A 101 -10.70 -14.96 4.53
CA ASP A 101 -11.37 -15.30 3.26
C ASP A 101 -10.39 -15.76 2.15
N ARG A 102 -9.16 -16.12 2.52
CA ARG A 102 -8.18 -16.68 1.58
C ARG A 102 -8.24 -18.20 1.59
N ALA A 103 -8.76 -18.79 0.52
CA ALA A 103 -8.86 -20.25 0.36
C ALA A 103 -7.51 -21.00 0.31
N ASP A 104 -6.36 -20.31 0.20
CA ASP A 104 -5.06 -20.92 -0.10
C ASP A 104 -3.84 -20.25 0.60
N ASN A 105 -4.01 -19.43 1.63
CA ASN A 105 -2.85 -18.82 2.32
C ASN A 105 -3.13 -18.43 3.77
N ASP A 106 -2.73 -19.29 4.71
CA ASP A 106 -2.76 -19.06 6.16
C ASP A 106 -1.65 -18.12 6.66
N GLU A 107 -0.73 -17.70 5.78
CA GLU A 107 0.40 -16.86 6.18
C GLU A 107 -0.09 -15.44 6.56
N PRO A 108 0.20 -14.97 7.78
CA PRO A 108 -0.22 -13.65 8.23
C PRO A 108 0.43 -12.56 7.38
N ILE A 109 -0.36 -11.56 6.99
CA ILE A 109 0.15 -10.34 6.36
C ILE A 109 0.85 -9.53 7.44
N SER A 110 2.14 -9.25 7.23
CA SER A 110 2.92 -8.37 8.11
C SER A 110 3.10 -7.00 7.48
N LEU A 111 2.76 -5.95 8.22
CA LEU A 111 2.87 -4.55 7.86
C LEU A 111 3.96 -3.91 8.70
N LEU A 112 4.80 -3.11 8.08
CA LEU A 112 5.89 -2.37 8.68
C LEU A 112 5.53 -0.88 8.69
N THR A 113 5.59 -0.23 9.85
CA THR A 113 5.24 1.18 10.01
C THR A 113 6.29 1.98 10.79
N SER A 114 6.37 3.29 10.51
CA SER A 114 7.16 4.26 11.27
C SER A 114 6.47 4.72 12.56
N ILE A 115 5.16 4.50 12.70
CA ILE A 115 4.40 4.89 13.89
C ILE A 115 4.68 3.89 15.01
N LEU A 116 5.47 4.30 16.00
CA LEU A 116 6.03 3.39 17.01
C LEU A 116 5.09 3.15 18.20
N ASP A 117 4.24 4.12 18.54
CA ASP A 117 3.33 4.04 19.69
C ASP A 117 1.96 3.45 19.29
N PRO A 118 1.50 2.36 19.93
CA PRO A 118 0.13 1.86 19.78
C PRO A 118 -0.97 2.88 20.06
N ALA A 119 -0.71 3.88 20.91
CA ALA A 119 -1.69 4.93 21.22
C ALA A 119 -1.94 5.87 20.03
N ASP A 120 -0.91 6.13 19.22
CA ASP A 120 -1.02 6.99 18.03
C ASP A 120 -1.67 6.25 16.86
N ALA A 121 -1.36 4.96 16.70
CA ALA A 121 -1.96 4.11 15.68
C ALA A 121 -2.13 2.66 16.18
N PRO A 122 -3.33 2.27 16.61
CA PRO A 122 -3.60 0.89 17.02
C PRO A 122 -3.40 -0.10 15.86
N ALA A 123 -2.87 -1.29 16.17
CA ALA A 123 -2.59 -2.34 15.19
C ALA A 123 -3.83 -2.69 14.34
N ALA A 124 -5.02 -2.78 14.95
CA ALA A 124 -6.26 -3.08 14.26
C ALA A 124 -6.62 -2.01 13.21
N VAL A 125 -6.44 -0.73 13.54
CA VAL A 125 -6.73 0.39 12.62
C VAL A 125 -5.77 0.39 11.45
N LEU A 126 -4.48 0.13 11.69
CA LEU A 126 -3.49 0.01 10.61
C LEU A 126 -3.78 -1.19 9.71
N ALA A 127 -4.15 -2.33 10.28
CA ALA A 127 -4.54 -3.51 9.52
C ALA A 127 -5.76 -3.24 8.62
N GLU A 128 -6.80 -2.58 9.17
CA GLU A 128 -7.99 -2.20 8.44
C GLU A 128 -7.69 -1.21 7.30
N ALA A 129 -6.95 -0.13 7.58
CA ALA A 129 -6.57 0.87 6.58
C ALA A 129 -5.79 0.25 5.42
N TYR A 130 -4.88 -0.69 5.73
CA TYR A 130 -4.16 -1.42 4.70
C TYR A 130 -5.07 -2.40 3.94
N HIS A 131 -5.99 -3.07 4.63
CA HIS A 131 -6.94 -3.99 4.01
C HIS A 131 -7.86 -3.27 3.00
N GLN A 132 -8.43 -2.12 3.38
CA GLN A 132 -9.25 -1.27 2.49
C GLN A 132 -8.46 -0.86 1.23
N ARG A 133 -7.20 -0.45 1.38
CA ARG A 133 -6.33 -0.15 0.23
C ARG A 133 -6.07 -1.38 -0.64
N TRP A 134 -5.88 -2.55 -0.04
CA TRP A 134 -5.67 -3.77 -0.81
C TRP A 134 -6.91 -4.16 -1.62
N ASP A 135 -8.12 -3.94 -1.08
CA ASP A 135 -9.36 -4.06 -1.83
C ASP A 135 -9.41 -3.07 -2.99
N HIS A 136 -8.91 -1.84 -2.78
CA HIS A 136 -8.69 -0.87 -3.86
C HIS A 136 -7.57 -1.27 -4.83
N GLU A 137 -6.57 -2.09 -4.48
CA GLU A 137 -5.55 -2.60 -5.42
C GLU A 137 -6.18 -3.55 -6.47
N THR A 138 -7.38 -4.09 -6.19
CA THR A 138 -8.26 -4.69 -7.22
C THR A 138 -8.52 -3.70 -8.38
N SER A 139 -8.35 -2.39 -8.19
CA SER A 139 -8.41 -1.34 -9.21
C SER A 139 -7.33 -1.44 -10.29
N ASN A 140 -6.13 -1.94 -9.97
CA ASN A 140 -5.12 -2.27 -10.99
C ASN A 140 -5.59 -3.45 -11.86
N GLY A 141 -6.34 -4.39 -11.26
CA GLY A 141 -7.12 -5.40 -11.97
C GLY A 141 -8.27 -4.80 -12.78
N GLN A 142 -8.96 -3.79 -12.27
CA GLN A 142 -10.03 -3.09 -13.00
C GLN A 142 -9.48 -2.37 -14.23
N LEU A 143 -8.32 -1.72 -14.15
CA LEU A 143 -7.65 -1.10 -15.30
C LEU A 143 -7.24 -2.15 -16.34
N LYS A 144 -6.55 -3.20 -15.89
CA LYS A 144 -5.95 -4.20 -16.79
C LYS A 144 -6.95 -5.21 -17.36
N THR A 145 -8.00 -5.53 -16.61
CA THR A 145 -8.95 -6.62 -16.91
C THR A 145 -10.31 -6.08 -17.33
N HIS A 146 -10.79 -4.98 -16.74
CA HIS A 146 -12.15 -4.48 -17.00
C HIS A 146 -12.21 -3.28 -17.95
N LEU A 147 -11.32 -2.30 -17.78
CA LEU A 147 -11.22 -1.11 -18.65
C LEU A 147 -10.53 -1.43 -19.98
N ARG A 148 -9.34 -2.04 -19.95
CA ARG A 148 -8.61 -2.45 -21.16
C ARG A 148 -9.17 -3.73 -21.82
N GLY A 149 -9.71 -4.63 -20.99
CA GLY A 149 -10.08 -5.98 -21.37
C GLY A 149 -8.89 -6.96 -21.27
N PRO A 150 -9.14 -8.23 -20.91
CA PRO A 150 -8.07 -9.22 -20.73
C PRO A 150 -7.25 -9.38 -22.02
N GLY A 151 -5.93 -9.49 -21.89
CA GLY A 151 -5.01 -9.82 -23.00
C GLY A 151 -4.76 -8.73 -24.05
N ARG A 152 -5.37 -7.54 -23.97
CA ARG A 152 -5.09 -6.47 -24.94
C ARG A 152 -3.73 -5.81 -24.69
N VAL A 153 -2.92 -5.63 -25.73
CA VAL A 153 -1.71 -4.78 -25.72
C VAL A 153 -2.11 -3.33 -26.01
N LEU A 154 -1.33 -2.36 -25.52
CA LEU A 154 -1.50 -0.95 -25.89
C LEU A 154 -1.42 -0.80 -27.42
N ARG A 155 -2.26 0.06 -27.98
CA ARG A 155 -2.35 0.23 -29.45
C ARG A 155 -1.23 1.10 -30.00
N SER A 156 -0.72 1.99 -29.16
CA SER A 156 0.31 2.96 -29.49
C SER A 156 1.68 2.30 -29.74
N LYS A 157 2.38 2.76 -30.77
CA LYS A 157 3.69 2.21 -31.20
C LYS A 157 4.88 3.15 -30.96
N SER A 158 4.66 4.30 -30.31
CA SER A 158 5.73 5.22 -29.90
C SER A 158 5.68 5.46 -28.38
N PRO A 159 6.83 5.68 -27.71
CA PRO A 159 6.87 5.91 -26.27
C PRO A 159 5.94 7.05 -25.81
N ALA A 160 5.92 8.18 -26.52
CA ALA A 160 5.08 9.31 -26.19
C ALA A 160 3.57 8.98 -26.26
N MET A 161 3.14 8.28 -27.32
CA MET A 161 1.73 7.88 -27.47
C MET A 161 1.33 6.78 -26.47
N VAL A 162 2.27 5.89 -26.12
CA VAL A 162 2.07 4.91 -25.04
C VAL A 162 1.82 5.61 -23.71
N THR A 163 2.62 6.62 -23.37
CA THR A 163 2.40 7.43 -22.17
C THR A 163 1.03 8.11 -22.19
N GLN A 164 0.64 8.70 -23.32
CA GLN A 164 -0.68 9.29 -23.48
C GLN A 164 -1.82 8.28 -23.30
N GLU A 165 -1.70 7.08 -23.89
CA GLU A 165 -2.68 6.01 -23.77
C GLU A 165 -2.81 5.54 -22.31
N ILE A 166 -1.71 5.44 -21.57
CA ILE A 166 -1.70 5.16 -20.13
C ILE A 166 -2.45 6.25 -19.35
N TYR A 167 -2.17 7.52 -19.61
CA TYR A 167 -2.90 8.62 -18.98
C TYR A 167 -4.39 8.57 -19.30
N GLY A 168 -4.78 8.20 -20.53
CA GLY A 168 -6.18 8.01 -20.91
C GLY A 168 -6.88 6.94 -20.05
N TYR A 169 -6.23 5.80 -19.80
CA TYR A 169 -6.76 4.77 -18.91
C TYR A 169 -6.86 5.25 -17.46
N LEU A 170 -5.84 5.95 -16.95
CA LEU A 170 -5.82 6.48 -15.58
C LEU A 170 -6.92 7.52 -15.35
N LEU A 171 -7.11 8.45 -16.30
CA LEU A 171 -8.17 9.45 -16.24
C LEU A 171 -9.56 8.81 -16.32
N THR A 172 -9.74 7.81 -17.19
CA THR A 172 -11.00 7.07 -17.28
C THR A 172 -11.31 6.34 -15.98
N HIS A 173 -10.30 5.69 -15.39
CA HIS A 173 -10.43 5.06 -14.08
C HIS A 173 -10.84 6.07 -13.02
N TYR A 174 -10.10 7.17 -12.90
CA TYR A 174 -10.40 8.25 -11.95
C TYR A 174 -11.83 8.77 -12.10
N ALA A 175 -12.29 9.06 -13.33
CA ALA A 175 -13.64 9.55 -13.58
C ALA A 175 -14.72 8.57 -13.12
N ILE A 176 -14.53 7.27 -13.36
CA ILE A 176 -15.47 6.23 -12.92
C ILE A 176 -15.45 6.09 -11.40
N SER A 177 -14.28 6.10 -10.77
CA SER A 177 -14.16 6.07 -9.30
C SER A 177 -14.83 7.28 -8.65
N ALA A 178 -14.60 8.49 -9.18
CA ALA A 178 -15.24 9.70 -8.70
C ALA A 178 -16.77 9.62 -8.82
N LEU A 179 -17.29 9.10 -9.93
CA LEU A 179 -18.73 8.88 -10.13
C LEU A 179 -19.29 7.85 -9.14
N ILE A 180 -18.55 6.77 -8.87
CA ILE A 180 -18.94 5.77 -7.86
C ILE A 180 -19.02 6.42 -6.49
N CYS A 181 -17.98 7.14 -6.07
CA CYS A 181 -17.97 7.83 -4.78
C CYS A 181 -19.16 8.79 -4.67
N GLN A 182 -19.39 9.62 -5.68
CA GLN A 182 -20.53 10.54 -5.68
C GLN A 182 -21.87 9.81 -5.57
N ALA A 183 -22.11 8.78 -6.39
CA ALA A 183 -23.37 8.04 -6.38
C ALA A 183 -23.59 7.25 -5.07
N ALA A 184 -22.51 6.73 -4.48
CA ALA A 184 -22.55 6.03 -3.21
C ALA A 184 -22.86 7.00 -2.05
N THR A 185 -22.21 8.17 -2.02
CA THR A 185 -22.52 9.24 -1.07
C THR A 185 -23.96 9.72 -1.19
N GLU A 186 -24.48 9.93 -2.41
CA GLU A 186 -25.88 10.31 -2.64
C GLU A 186 -26.89 9.23 -2.17
N ALA A 187 -26.49 7.96 -2.21
CA ALA A 187 -27.31 6.82 -1.81
C ALA A 187 -27.10 6.37 -0.35
N ASP A 188 -26.27 7.07 0.43
CA ASP A 188 -25.88 6.71 1.79
C ASP A 188 -25.38 5.25 1.93
N ILE A 189 -24.64 4.81 0.92
CA ILE A 189 -23.97 3.50 0.92
C ILE A 189 -22.46 3.70 0.88
N ASP A 190 -21.75 2.77 1.48
CA ASP A 190 -20.29 2.73 1.40
C ASP A 190 -19.86 2.55 -0.09
N PRO A 191 -19.03 3.46 -0.64
CA PRO A 191 -18.50 3.36 -2.00
C PRO A 191 -17.86 2.01 -2.32
N ASP A 192 -17.27 1.33 -1.32
CA ASP A 192 -16.59 0.05 -1.51
C ASP A 192 -17.56 -1.10 -1.79
N GLN A 193 -18.85 -0.92 -1.50
CA GLN A 193 -19.90 -1.87 -1.88
C GLN A 193 -20.27 -1.79 -3.38
N VAL A 194 -19.87 -0.72 -4.07
CA VAL A 194 -20.20 -0.51 -5.49
C VAL A 194 -19.15 -1.16 -6.38
N LYS A 195 -19.50 -2.33 -6.94
CA LYS A 195 -18.58 -3.07 -7.83
C LYS A 195 -18.25 -2.30 -9.12
N PHE A 196 -17.01 -1.83 -9.25
CA PHE A 196 -16.51 -1.05 -10.39
C PHE A 196 -16.85 -1.63 -11.78
N HIS A 197 -16.70 -2.94 -11.98
CA HIS A 197 -16.99 -3.58 -13.27
C HIS A 197 -18.48 -3.46 -13.67
N ARG A 198 -19.39 -3.40 -12.68
CA ARG A 198 -20.83 -3.19 -12.92
C ARG A 198 -21.05 -1.76 -13.41
N THR A 199 -20.38 -0.78 -12.81
CA THR A 199 -20.38 0.63 -13.26
C THR A 199 -19.82 0.77 -14.68
N VAL A 200 -18.67 0.15 -14.99
CA VAL A 200 -18.11 0.13 -16.35
C VAL A 200 -19.09 -0.46 -17.36
N ARG A 201 -19.80 -1.55 -17.02
CA ARG A 201 -20.79 -2.17 -17.90
C ARG A 201 -21.99 -1.26 -18.15
N ILE A 202 -22.47 -0.57 -17.12
CA ILE A 202 -23.56 0.42 -17.23
C ILE A 202 -23.12 1.59 -18.11
N LEU A 203 -21.95 2.17 -17.86
CA LEU A 203 -21.41 3.28 -18.64
C LEU A 203 -21.18 2.91 -20.10
N ARG A 204 -20.57 1.75 -20.38
CA ARG A 204 -20.42 1.25 -21.75
C ARG A 204 -21.76 1.10 -22.47
N ARG A 205 -22.79 0.59 -21.78
CA ARG A 205 -24.14 0.48 -22.35
C ARG A 205 -24.71 1.85 -22.71
N ARG A 206 -24.52 2.86 -21.86
CA ARG A 206 -25.00 4.24 -22.13
C ARG A 206 -24.22 4.94 -23.24
N VAL A 207 -22.90 4.77 -23.31
CA VAL A 207 -22.05 5.38 -24.34
C VAL A 207 -22.26 4.72 -25.71
N GLN A 208 -22.63 3.44 -25.74
CA GLN A 208 -22.98 2.70 -26.96
C GLN A 208 -24.46 2.84 -27.35
N ASP A 209 -25.26 3.60 -26.59
CA ASP A 209 -26.65 3.89 -26.94
C ASP A 209 -26.68 5.01 -28.01
N PRO A 210 -27.15 4.75 -29.25
CA PRO A 210 -27.08 5.71 -30.36
C PRO A 210 -27.95 6.97 -30.17
N THR A 211 -28.77 7.03 -29.11
CA THR A 211 -29.77 8.06 -28.91
C THR A 211 -29.24 9.37 -28.29
N ALA A 212 -27.96 9.44 -27.92
CA ALA A 212 -27.38 10.62 -27.24
C ALA A 212 -26.82 11.72 -28.18
N PHE A 213 -26.77 11.48 -29.50
CA PHE A 213 -26.42 12.53 -30.48
C PHE A 213 -27.43 12.49 -31.64
N SER A 214 -28.45 13.35 -31.58
CA SER A 214 -29.13 13.77 -32.82
C SER A 214 -28.23 14.76 -33.55
N PRO A 215 -28.16 14.70 -34.90
CA PRO A 215 -27.35 15.62 -35.71
C PRO A 215 -27.80 17.08 -35.59
#